data_AF-J9GNZ0-F1
#
_entry.id   AF-J9GNZ0-F1
#
_cell.length_a   1.000
_cell.length_b   1.000
_cell.length_c   1.000
_cell.angle_alpha   90.00
_cell.angle_beta   90.00
_cell.angle_gamma   90.00
#
_symmetry.space_group_name_H-M   'P 1'
#
loop_
_entity.id
_entity.type
_entity.pdbx_description
1 polymer ?
#
loop_
_entity_poly.entity_id
_entity_poly.type
_entity_poly.pdbx_seq_one_letter_code
_entity_poly.pdbx_strand_id
1 'polypeptide(L)'
;MELFNRTLGQWLEHWAEKTPDKEYIVYPDRDLRFTWSEFNKRVDDMAKGMLTIGITHGTHVGVWATNVPDWLTFLFAGAKIGAVLVTINTNYKQSELEYLVKND
;
A
#
# COMPACT_ATOMS: atom_id res chain seq x y z
N MET A 1 -17.86 -15.36 -11.15
CA MET A 1 -16.91 -14.50 -10.41
C MET A 1 -16.43 -15.30 -9.22
N GLU A 2 -15.15 -15.67 -9.21
CA GLU A 2 -14.58 -16.51 -8.16
C GLU A 2 -14.11 -15.60 -7.02
N LEU A 3 -14.47 -15.94 -5.77
CA LEU A 3 -14.04 -15.21 -4.58
C LEU A 3 -12.81 -15.89 -4.00
N PHE A 4 -11.76 -15.11 -3.72
CA PHE A 4 -10.53 -15.62 -3.14
C PHE A 4 -10.50 -15.41 -1.62
N ASN A 5 -10.05 -16.42 -0.88
CA ASN A 5 -9.82 -16.33 0.57
C ASN A 5 -8.37 -15.87 0.89
N ARG A 6 -7.89 -14.83 0.18
CA ARG A 6 -6.57 -14.23 0.39
C ARG A 6 -6.68 -12.71 0.41
N THR A 7 -5.99 -12.07 1.35
CA THR A 7 -5.84 -10.61 1.39
C THR A 7 -4.85 -10.13 0.33
N LEU A 8 -4.83 -8.82 0.05
CA LEU A 8 -3.85 -8.23 -0.86
C LEU A 8 -2.41 -8.47 -0.39
N GLY A 9 -2.16 -8.39 0.92
CA GLY A 9 -0.85 -8.71 1.51
C GLY A 9 -0.44 -10.15 1.25
N GLN A 10 -1.37 -11.11 1.40
CA GLN A 10 -1.12 -12.53 1.14
C GLN A 10 -0.92 -12.84 -0.35
N TRP A 11 -1.52 -12.07 -1.25
CA TRP A 11 -1.24 -12.19 -2.68
C TRP A 11 0.14 -11.67 -3.05
N LEU A 12 0.59 -10.57 -2.43
CA LEU A 12 1.94 -10.08 -2.62
C LEU A 12 2.98 -11.11 -2.15
N GLU A 13 2.80 -11.66 -0.95
CA GLU A 13 3.67 -12.71 -0.39
C GLU A 13 3.70 -13.95 -1.28
N HIS A 14 2.54 -14.38 -1.76
CA HIS A 14 2.43 -15.52 -2.67
C HIS A 14 3.31 -15.35 -3.92
N TRP A 15 3.27 -14.18 -4.58
CA TRP A 15 4.06 -13.96 -5.79
C TRP A 15 5.53 -13.65 -5.50
N ALA A 16 5.84 -13.05 -4.34
CA ALA A 16 7.20 -12.92 -3.85
C ALA A 16 7.87 -14.28 -3.62
N GLU A 17 7.12 -15.29 -3.19
CA GLU A 17 7.62 -16.66 -3.06
C GLU A 17 7.66 -17.42 -4.41
N LYS A 18 6.64 -17.25 -5.26
CA LYS A 18 6.50 -18.04 -6.49
C LYS A 18 7.38 -17.54 -7.63
N THR A 19 7.59 -16.24 -7.73
CA THR A 19 8.36 -15.60 -8.81
C THR A 19 9.23 -14.47 -8.27
N PRO A 20 10.18 -14.75 -7.34
CA PRO A 20 10.89 -13.73 -6.57
C PRO A 20 11.66 -12.72 -7.43
N ASP A 21 12.28 -13.19 -8.51
CA ASP A 21 13.18 -12.41 -9.36
C ASP A 21 12.47 -11.72 -10.55
N LYS A 22 11.16 -11.95 -10.71
CA LYS A 22 10.40 -11.31 -11.79
C LYS A 22 10.08 -9.87 -11.41
N GLU A 23 10.26 -8.94 -12.35
CA GLU A 23 9.87 -7.54 -12.17
C GLU A 23 8.38 -7.42 -11.85
N TYR A 24 8.05 -6.58 -10.86
CA TYR A 24 6.69 -6.28 -10.46
C TYR A 24 6.38 -4.79 -10.63
N ILE A 25 7.22 -3.92 -10.05
CA ILE A 25 7.07 -2.47 -10.13
C ILE A 25 8.15 -1.90 -11.02
N VAL A 26 7.75 -1.14 -12.04
CA VAL A 26 8.66 -0.46 -12.96
C VAL A 26 8.19 0.98 -13.18
N TYR A 27 9.04 1.94 -12.82
CA TYR A 27 8.88 3.37 -13.09
C TYR A 27 10.05 3.85 -13.96
N PRO A 28 9.91 3.85 -15.30
CA PRO A 28 10.99 4.18 -16.22
C PRO A 28 11.49 5.61 -16.08
N ASP A 29 10.59 6.54 -15.76
CA ASP A 29 10.86 7.97 -15.55
C ASP A 29 11.77 8.24 -14.34
N ARG A 30 11.91 7.26 -13.45
CA ARG A 30 12.68 7.35 -12.19
C ARG A 30 13.84 6.36 -12.12
N ASP A 31 14.08 5.60 -13.18
CA ASP A 31 15.01 4.46 -13.19
C ASP A 31 14.80 3.50 -11.99
N LEU A 32 13.53 3.30 -11.62
CA LEU A 32 13.16 2.51 -10.44
C LEU A 32 12.50 1.21 -10.88
N ARG A 33 13.04 0.10 -10.40
CA ARG A 33 12.57 -1.26 -10.65
C ARG A 33 12.62 -2.05 -9.35
N PHE A 34 11.56 -2.82 -9.11
CA PHE A 34 11.53 -3.82 -8.05
C PHE A 34 11.04 -5.15 -8.62
N THR A 35 11.76 -6.21 -8.28
CA THR A 35 11.25 -7.57 -8.35
C THR A 35 10.18 -7.81 -7.29
N TRP A 36 9.43 -8.91 -7.39
CA TRP A 36 8.43 -9.28 -6.40
C TRP A 36 9.02 -9.39 -4.98
N SER A 37 10.19 -10.02 -4.85
CA SER A 37 10.85 -10.22 -3.56
C SER A 37 11.32 -8.89 -2.94
N GLU A 38 11.90 -8.00 -3.74
CA GLU A 38 12.36 -6.68 -3.30
C GLU A 38 11.20 -5.80 -2.86
N PHE A 39 10.11 -5.78 -3.64
CA PHE A 39 8.93 -5.00 -3.28
C PHE A 39 8.26 -5.55 -2.02
N ASN A 40 8.15 -6.87 -1.88
CA ASN A 40 7.61 -7.47 -0.66
C ASN A 40 8.44 -7.10 0.58
N LYS A 41 9.78 -7.15 0.48
CA LYS A 41 10.66 -6.71 1.56
C LYS A 41 10.45 -5.23 1.91
N ARG A 42 10.34 -4.35 0.90
CA ARG A 42 10.05 -2.93 1.11
C ARG A 42 8.74 -2.73 1.86
N VAL A 43 7.71 -3.48 1.48
CA VAL A 43 6.40 -3.47 2.14
C VAL A 43 6.49 -3.96 3.59
N ASP A 44 7.25 -5.01 3.86
CA ASP A 44 7.45 -5.54 5.23
C ASP A 44 8.13 -4.52 6.14
N ASP A 45 9.13 -3.82 5.62
CA ASP A 45 9.86 -2.80 6.38
C ASP A 45 8.95 -1.58 6.67
N MET A 46 8.10 -1.18 5.72
CA MET A 46 7.06 -0.16 5.94
C MET A 46 6.00 -0.61 6.96
N ALA A 47 5.49 -1.84 6.84
CA ALA A 47 4.49 -2.40 7.76
C ALA A 47 4.99 -2.41 9.21
N LYS A 48 6.26 -2.81 9.42
CA LYS A 48 6.92 -2.71 10.73
C LYS A 48 6.98 -1.27 11.22
N GLY A 49 7.37 -0.33 10.37
CA GLY A 49 7.38 1.10 10.70
C GLY A 49 6.00 1.61 11.14
N MET A 50 4.95 1.29 10.38
CA MET A 50 3.57 1.64 10.70
C MET A 50 3.14 1.09 12.07
N LEU A 51 3.45 -0.18 12.36
CA LEU A 51 3.17 -0.78 13.67
C LEU A 51 3.90 -0.05 14.81
N THR A 52 5.15 0.37 14.60
CA THR A 52 5.92 1.08 15.64
C THR A 52 5.35 2.46 15.99
N ILE A 53 4.62 3.10 15.08
CA ILE A 53 3.95 4.39 15.33
C ILE A 53 2.48 4.23 15.73
N GLY A 54 2.03 3.01 16.02
CA GLY A 54 0.68 2.74 16.54
C GLY A 54 -0.39 2.54 15.47
N ILE A 55 -0.03 2.39 14.20
CA ILE A 55 -0.98 1.99 13.16
C ILE A 55 -1.15 0.48 13.24
N THR A 56 -2.36 0.02 13.53
CA THR A 56 -2.66 -1.39 13.77
C THR A 56 -3.87 -1.85 12.97
N HIS A 57 -4.30 -3.09 13.18
CA HIS A 57 -5.54 -3.62 12.60
C HIS A 57 -6.72 -2.67 12.86
N GLY A 58 -7.50 -2.37 11.83
CA GLY A 58 -8.66 -1.48 11.88
C GLY A 58 -8.33 0.03 11.92
N THR A 59 -7.06 0.43 12.05
CA THR A 59 -6.69 1.85 11.96
C THR A 59 -6.97 2.38 10.55
N HIS A 60 -7.67 3.52 10.46
CA HIS A 60 -7.91 4.20 9.20
C HIS A 60 -6.73 5.13 8.88
N VAL A 61 -6.13 4.95 7.71
CA VAL A 61 -4.93 5.69 7.28
C VAL A 61 -5.24 6.41 5.98
N GLY A 62 -5.43 7.72 6.07
CA GLY A 62 -5.56 8.60 4.92
C GLY A 62 -4.22 8.74 4.19
N VAL A 63 -4.16 8.34 2.92
CA VAL A 63 -3.00 8.57 2.06
C VAL A 63 -3.35 9.63 1.02
N TRP A 64 -2.73 10.80 1.17
CA TRP A 64 -2.83 11.90 0.24
C TRP A 64 -1.54 12.00 -0.59
N ALA A 65 -1.51 11.31 -1.72
CA ALA A 65 -0.36 11.29 -2.61
C ALA A 65 -0.79 11.12 -4.07
N THR A 66 0.05 11.62 -4.98
CA THR A 66 -0.10 11.39 -6.42
C THR A 66 0.35 9.96 -6.78
N ASN A 67 0.41 9.62 -8.07
CA ASN A 67 0.88 8.31 -8.52
C ASN A 67 2.42 8.17 -8.37
N VAL A 68 2.86 7.94 -7.14
CA VAL A 68 4.25 7.69 -6.75
C VAL A 68 4.43 6.24 -6.27
N PRO A 69 5.62 5.63 -6.45
CA PRO A 69 5.89 4.25 -6.03
C PRO A 69 5.58 3.98 -4.56
N ASP A 70 5.77 4.99 -3.71
CA ASP A 70 5.48 4.90 -2.28
C ASP A 70 4.00 4.67 -1.98
N TRP A 71 3.10 5.15 -2.85
CA TRP A 71 1.66 4.93 -2.68
C TRP A 71 1.33 3.43 -2.67
N LEU A 72 1.91 2.65 -3.59
CA LEU A 72 1.75 1.20 -3.61
C LEU A 72 2.38 0.56 -2.37
N THR A 73 3.51 1.08 -1.90
CA THR A 73 4.16 0.57 -0.68
C THR A 73 3.22 0.73 0.52
N PHE A 74 2.60 1.90 0.69
CA PHE A 74 1.63 2.15 1.77
C PHE A 74 0.38 1.28 1.65
N LEU A 75 -0.16 1.11 0.44
CA LEU A 75 -1.32 0.25 0.20
C LEU A 75 -1.08 -1.17 0.70
N PHE A 76 0.02 -1.80 0.25
CA PHE A 76 0.31 -3.18 0.64
C PHE A 76 0.72 -3.29 2.11
N ALA A 77 1.45 -2.32 2.65
CA ALA A 77 1.85 -2.32 4.06
C ALA A 77 0.62 -2.25 4.98
N GLY A 78 -0.31 -1.33 4.68
CA GLY A 78 -1.59 -1.23 5.39
C GLY A 78 -2.41 -2.52 5.28
N ALA A 79 -2.51 -3.09 4.07
CA ALA A 79 -3.22 -4.34 3.85
C ALA A 79 -2.60 -5.54 4.62
N LYS A 80 -1.28 -5.61 4.76
CA LYS A 80 -0.59 -6.67 5.52
C LYS A 80 -0.90 -6.63 7.01
N ILE A 81 -0.98 -5.43 7.59
CA ILE A 81 -1.26 -5.26 9.02
C ILE A 81 -2.75 -5.15 9.33
N GLY A 82 -3.61 -5.20 8.29
CA GLY A 82 -5.05 -5.08 8.41
C GLY A 82 -5.53 -3.67 8.76
N ALA A 83 -4.76 -2.64 8.41
CA ALA A 83 -5.21 -1.26 8.45
C ALA A 83 -6.14 -0.96 7.25
N VAL A 84 -7.01 0.02 7.41
CA VAL A 84 -7.93 0.50 6.38
C VAL A 84 -7.28 1.69 5.68
N LEU A 85 -6.85 1.50 4.43
CA LEU A 85 -6.25 2.58 3.65
C LEU A 85 -7.34 3.41 2.98
N VAL A 86 -7.40 4.70 3.30
CA VAL A 86 -8.34 5.67 2.71
C VAL A 86 -7.59 6.50 1.68
N THR A 87 -7.97 6.37 0.41
CA THR A 87 -7.29 7.06 -0.69
C THR A 87 -7.85 8.47 -0.87
N ILE A 88 -7.02 9.49 -0.65
CA ILE A 88 -7.42 10.89 -0.81
C ILE A 88 -6.90 11.37 -2.16
N ASN A 89 -7.81 11.65 -3.10
CA ASN A 89 -7.45 12.08 -4.44
C ASN A 89 -6.89 13.52 -4.42
N THR A 90 -5.71 13.72 -5.01
CA THR A 90 -4.98 14.99 -4.98
C THR A 90 -5.61 16.11 -5.79
N ASN A 91 -6.58 15.82 -6.67
CA ASN A 91 -7.34 16.83 -7.42
C ASN A 91 -8.48 17.46 -6.62
N TYR A 92 -8.76 16.98 -5.40
CA TYR A 92 -9.82 17.52 -4.56
C TYR A 92 -9.45 18.95 -4.14
N LYS A 93 -10.23 19.92 -4.62
CA LYS A 93 -10.12 21.32 -4.20
C LYS A 93 -10.45 21.38 -2.71
N GLN A 94 -9.77 22.28 -2.00
CA GLN A 94 -9.76 22.50 -0.55
C GLN A 94 -11.13 22.34 0.18
N SER A 95 -12.26 22.54 -0.49
CA SER A 95 -13.62 22.41 0.05
C SER A 95 -14.12 20.99 0.34
N GLU A 96 -13.49 19.94 -0.19
CA GLU A 96 -13.96 18.55 0.01
C GLU A 96 -13.17 17.79 1.11
N LEU A 97 -11.99 18.30 1.49
CA LEU A 97 -11.17 17.76 2.58
C LEU A 97 -11.86 17.84 3.96
N GLU A 98 -12.68 18.88 4.17
CA GLU A 98 -13.43 19.07 5.43
C GLU A 98 -14.52 18.02 5.65
N TYR A 99 -15.00 17.37 4.60
CA TYR A 99 -16.05 16.34 4.69
C TYR A 99 -15.47 14.96 5.05
N LEU A 100 -14.28 14.62 4.53
CA LEU A 100 -13.60 13.34 4.81
C LEU A 100 -13.08 13.30 6.25
N VAL A 101 -12.45 14.36 6.73
CA VAL A 101 -11.90 14.42 8.11
C VAL A 101 -12.99 14.39 9.19
N LYS A 102 -14.25 14.72 8.85
CA LYS A 102 -15.37 14.72 9.79
C LYS A 102 -16.12 13.37 9.90
N ASN A 103 -15.89 12.43 9.00
CA ASN A 103 -16.72 11.21 8.90
C ASN A 103 -15.93 9.88 8.83
N ASP A 104 -14.61 9.88 9.03
CA ASP A 104 -13.78 8.68 9.20
C ASP A 104 -13.32 8.50 10.66
#